data_AF-A0A2S8BN11-F1
#
_entry.id   AF-A0A2S8BN11-F1
#
_cell.length_a   1.000
_cell.length_b   1.000
_cell.length_c   1.000
_cell.angle_alpha   90.00
_cell.angle_beta   90.00
_cell.angle_gamma   90.00
#
_symmetry.space_group_name_H-M   'P 1'
#
loop_
_entity.id
_entity.type
_entity.pdbx_description
1 polymer ?
#
loop_
_entity_poly.entity_id
_entity_poly.type
_entity_poly.pdbx_seq_one_letter_code
_entity_poly.pdbx_strand_id
1 'polypeptide(L)'
;MINATGVWAGEIDPALTLRPSRGTHLVFAAEAFGNPTAALTVPIPGELNRFVFAMPEQLGRVYLGLTDEEAPGPIPDVPQPSSSETAFLLDTVNTALGTALGAADVIGSYAGLRPLIDTGQGRTADVSREHAVVESESGVLSVIGGKLTEYRYMAEDVLDRAVAARGLRAGGCRTRDLPLVGALSNPGTATPPDDRSARVVGGTLRRGGRQCGGHGHL
;
A
#
# COMPACT_ATOMS: atom_id res chain seq x y z
N MET A 1 10.38 -20.02 13.65
CA MET A 1 9.22 -19.18 13.26
C MET A 1 9.75 -17.85 12.76
N ILE A 2 9.13 -17.24 11.76
CA ILE A 2 9.46 -15.88 11.30
C ILE A 2 8.28 -14.97 11.60
N ASN A 3 8.51 -13.90 12.37
CA ASN A 3 7.56 -12.84 12.64
C ASN A 3 7.80 -11.68 11.65
N ALA A 4 6.89 -11.51 10.70
CA ALA A 4 6.93 -10.45 9.70
C ALA A 4 5.62 -9.64 9.72
N THR A 5 5.08 -9.40 10.92
CA THR A 5 3.77 -8.76 11.12
C THR A 5 3.83 -7.24 11.17
N GLY A 6 4.91 -6.62 10.69
CA GLY A 6 5.03 -5.17 10.57
C GLY A 6 4.84 -4.46 11.92
N VAL A 7 3.89 -3.53 11.98
CA VAL A 7 3.63 -2.74 13.20
C VAL A 7 3.12 -3.59 14.36
N TRP A 8 2.55 -4.76 14.07
CA TRP A 8 2.07 -5.71 15.07
C TRP A 8 3.17 -6.66 15.60
N ALA A 9 4.44 -6.47 15.21
CA ALA A 9 5.51 -7.41 15.60
C ALA A 9 5.68 -7.54 17.12
N GLY A 10 5.44 -6.45 17.88
CA GLY A 10 5.47 -6.46 19.35
C GLY A 10 4.33 -7.26 20.00
N GLU A 11 3.23 -7.51 19.29
CA GLU A 11 2.14 -8.37 19.80
C GLU A 11 2.50 -9.86 19.72
N ILE A 12 3.34 -10.23 18.75
CA ILE A 12 3.85 -11.60 18.58
C ILE A 12 5.07 -11.85 19.48
N ASP A 13 5.93 -10.85 19.61
CA ASP A 13 7.14 -10.89 20.44
C ASP A 13 7.19 -9.66 21.36
N PRO A 14 6.69 -9.77 22.61
CA PRO A 14 6.62 -8.65 23.56
C PRO A 14 7.97 -8.05 23.98
N ALA A 15 9.09 -8.70 23.64
CA ALA A 15 10.43 -8.13 23.85
C ALA A 15 10.75 -7.02 22.84
N LEU A 16 9.96 -6.88 21.78
CA LEU A 16 10.13 -5.86 20.75
C LEU A 16 9.34 -4.59 21.10
N THR A 17 10.06 -3.51 21.35
CA THR A 17 9.47 -2.18 21.48
C THR A 17 9.49 -1.45 20.14
N LEU A 18 8.30 -1.13 19.64
CA LEU A 18 8.12 -0.37 18.40
C LEU A 18 7.63 1.04 18.70
N ARG A 19 8.02 1.99 17.85
CA ARG A 19 7.53 3.37 17.85
C ARG A 19 6.89 3.68 16.50
N PRO A 20 5.60 3.33 16.29
CA PRO A 20 4.96 3.55 15.01
C PRO A 20 4.92 5.02 14.60
N SER A 21 5.13 5.27 13.32
CA SER A 21 4.94 6.59 12.71
C SER A 21 3.87 6.53 11.63
N ARG A 22 2.90 7.45 11.66
CA ARG A 22 1.84 7.56 10.68
C ARG A 22 2.29 8.42 9.51
N GLY A 23 2.05 7.91 8.30
CA GLY A 23 2.12 8.71 7.08
C GLY A 23 0.79 8.77 6.37
N THR A 24 0.33 9.98 6.12
CA THR A 24 -0.92 10.32 5.45
C THR A 24 -0.67 10.71 3.99
N HIS A 25 -1.59 10.32 3.11
CA HIS A 25 -1.71 10.85 1.76
C HIS A 25 -3.15 11.29 1.49
N LEU A 26 -3.28 12.31 0.66
CA LEU A 26 -4.54 12.80 0.11
C LEU A 26 -4.62 12.43 -1.37
N VAL A 27 -5.83 12.18 -1.85
CA VAL A 27 -6.11 11.79 -3.24
C VAL A 27 -6.95 12.90 -3.88
N PHE A 28 -6.52 13.32 -5.08
CA PHE A 28 -7.18 14.35 -5.87
C PHE A 28 -7.50 13.82 -7.27
N ALA A 29 -8.46 14.45 -7.94
CA ALA A 29 -8.56 14.35 -9.39
C ALA A 29 -7.36 15.07 -10.03
N ALA A 30 -6.77 14.49 -11.08
CA ALA A 30 -5.59 15.10 -11.73
C ALA A 30 -5.88 16.49 -12.31
N GLU A 31 -7.13 16.76 -12.70
CA GLU A 31 -7.60 18.07 -13.19
C GLU A 31 -7.38 19.19 -12.18
N ALA A 32 -7.51 18.91 -10.87
CA ALA A 32 -7.27 19.91 -9.82
C ALA A 32 -5.81 20.42 -9.83
N PHE A 33 -4.87 19.59 -10.32
CA PHE A 33 -3.47 19.95 -10.53
C PHE A 33 -3.14 20.38 -11.97
N GLY A 34 -4.15 20.58 -12.83
CA GLY A 34 -3.94 20.90 -14.24
C GLY A 34 -3.47 19.72 -15.09
N ASN A 35 -3.78 18.48 -14.69
CA ASN A 35 -3.39 17.23 -15.37
C ASN A 35 -1.86 17.07 -15.53
N PRO A 36 -1.10 17.04 -14.42
CA PRO A 36 0.35 16.95 -14.46
C PRO A 36 0.82 15.60 -15.03
N THR A 37 1.91 15.61 -15.80
CA THR A 37 2.58 14.40 -16.30
C THR A 37 3.88 14.09 -15.57
N ALA A 38 4.27 14.92 -14.61
CA ALA A 38 5.46 14.76 -13.79
C ALA A 38 5.12 14.96 -12.32
N ALA A 39 5.88 14.32 -11.42
CA ALA A 39 5.75 14.53 -9.99
C ALA A 39 6.27 15.91 -9.59
N LEU A 40 5.57 16.57 -8.66
CA LEU A 40 6.07 17.77 -8.00
C LEU A 40 6.72 17.35 -6.68
N THR A 41 7.88 17.91 -6.38
CA THR A 41 8.57 17.78 -5.10
C THR A 41 8.64 19.15 -4.45
N VAL A 42 7.87 19.34 -3.39
CA VAL A 42 7.70 20.62 -2.69
C VAL A 42 8.45 20.56 -1.36
N PRO A 43 9.45 21.42 -1.12
CA PRO A 43 10.16 21.45 0.15
C PRO A 43 9.22 21.86 1.27
N ILE A 44 9.32 21.20 2.41
CA ILE A 44 8.58 21.60 3.61
C ILE A 44 9.24 22.87 4.18
N PRO A 45 8.50 23.98 4.35
CA PRO A 45 9.08 25.21 4.88
C PRO A 45 9.80 25.01 6.22
N GLY A 46 11.05 25.48 6.30
CA GLY A 46 11.89 25.36 7.50
C GLY A 46 12.62 24.02 7.66
N GLU A 47 12.43 23.06 6.75
CA GLU A 47 13.11 21.76 6.75
C GLU A 47 14.13 21.69 5.61
N LEU A 48 15.31 21.11 5.86
CA LEU A 48 16.40 21.05 4.86
C LEU A 48 16.23 19.91 3.85
N ASN A 49 15.76 18.74 4.30
CA ASN A 49 15.75 17.50 3.51
C ASN A 49 14.41 16.77 3.57
N ARG A 50 13.30 17.49 3.80
CA ARG A 50 11.95 16.92 3.85
C ARG A 50 11.07 17.57 2.80
N PHE A 51 10.28 16.74 2.13
CA PHE A 51 9.48 17.13 0.98
C PHE A 51 8.09 16.52 1.04
N VAL A 52 7.13 17.22 0.47
CA VAL A 52 5.84 16.70 0.06
C VAL A 52 5.88 16.48 -1.46
N PHE A 53 5.38 15.34 -1.90
CA PHE A 53 5.27 14.93 -3.28
C PHE A 53 3.82 14.98 -3.73
N ALA A 54 3.56 15.58 -4.89
CA ALA A 54 2.32 15.39 -5.63
C ALA A 54 2.63 14.50 -6.83
N MET A 55 2.17 13.25 -6.79
CA MET A 55 2.48 12.24 -7.80
C MET A 55 1.26 11.99 -8.70
N PRO A 56 1.36 12.25 -10.03
CA PRO A 56 0.35 11.79 -10.97
C PRO A 56 0.32 10.26 -11.00
N GLU A 57 -0.89 9.71 -10.91
CA GLU A 57 -1.15 8.29 -10.81
C GLU A 57 -2.22 7.85 -11.82
N GLN A 58 -2.36 6.53 -11.96
CA GLN A 58 -3.35 5.93 -12.84
C GLN A 58 -4.77 6.44 -12.56
N LEU A 59 -5.66 6.29 -13.56
CA LEU A 59 -7.08 6.68 -13.46
C LEU A 59 -7.31 8.19 -13.25
N GLY A 60 -6.38 9.03 -13.69
CA GLY A 60 -6.50 10.48 -13.58
C GLY A 60 -6.50 10.94 -12.13
N ARG A 61 -5.55 10.43 -11.34
CA ARG A 61 -5.40 10.75 -9.91
C ARG A 61 -4.09 11.45 -9.66
N VAL A 62 -4.05 12.20 -8.56
CA VAL A 62 -2.81 12.69 -7.95
C VAL A 62 -2.81 12.30 -6.49
N TYR A 63 -1.73 11.68 -6.03
CA TYR A 63 -1.49 11.41 -4.61
C TYR A 63 -0.57 12.47 -4.04
N LEU A 64 -1.06 13.18 -3.03
CA LEU A 64 -0.31 14.18 -2.29
C LEU A 64 0.12 13.60 -0.95
N GLY A 65 1.42 13.55 -0.68
CA GLY A 65 1.94 13.05 0.57
C GLY A 65 3.43 13.30 0.73
N LEU A 66 4.04 13.02 1.87
CA LEU A 66 3.44 12.37 3.01
C LEU A 66 3.78 13.09 4.31
N THR A 67 3.01 12.79 5.34
CA THR A 67 3.33 13.15 6.71
C THR A 67 4.20 12.10 7.39
N ASP A 68 4.75 12.47 8.55
CA ASP A 68 5.49 11.55 9.40
C ASP A 68 5.25 11.94 10.87
N GLU A 69 4.09 11.53 11.37
CA GLU A 69 3.60 11.89 12.70
C GLU A 69 3.72 10.71 13.65
N GLU A 70 4.16 10.95 14.89
CA GLU A 70 4.17 9.90 15.91
C GLU A 70 2.75 9.37 16.13
N ALA A 71 2.61 8.04 16.20
CA ALA A 71 1.33 7.37 16.39
C ALA A 71 1.38 6.55 17.70
N PRO A 72 1.34 7.22 18.87
CA PRO A 72 1.40 6.53 20.15
C PRO A 72 0.08 5.83 20.47
N GLY A 73 0.17 4.82 21.33
CA GLY A 73 -0.99 4.06 21.82
C GLY A 73 -1.29 2.82 20.99
N PRO A 74 -2.51 2.27 21.13
CA PRO A 74 -2.90 1.05 20.44
C PRO A 74 -2.85 1.20 18.92
N ILE A 75 -2.43 0.15 18.22
CA ILE A 75 -2.37 0.12 16.76
C ILE A 75 -3.79 -0.11 16.22
N PRO A 76 -4.39 0.85 15.50
CA PRO A 76 -5.70 0.65 14.89
C PRO A 76 -5.61 -0.26 13.67
N ASP A 77 -6.66 -1.05 13.42
CA ASP A 77 -6.80 -1.82 12.18
C ASP A 77 -6.83 -0.91 10.93
N VAL A 78 -7.44 0.28 11.08
CA VAL A 78 -7.57 1.26 9.99
C VAL A 78 -7.05 2.63 10.47
N PRO A 79 -5.76 2.96 10.29
CA PRO A 79 -5.24 4.28 10.60
C PRO A 79 -5.93 5.35 9.75
N GLN A 80 -6.30 6.47 10.38
CA GLN A 80 -6.97 7.59 9.72
C GLN A 80 -6.07 8.83 9.70
N PRO A 81 -6.06 9.59 8.60
CA PRO A 81 -5.51 10.94 8.53
C PRO A 81 -6.14 11.86 9.59
N SER A 82 -5.33 12.72 10.22
CA SER A 82 -5.88 13.82 11.02
C SER A 82 -6.21 15.04 10.17
N SER A 83 -7.02 15.95 10.72
CA SER A 83 -7.27 17.26 10.12
C SER A 83 -6.00 18.12 10.06
N SER A 84 -5.10 17.99 11.04
CA SER A 84 -3.82 18.71 11.05
C SER A 84 -2.87 18.23 9.96
N GLU A 85 -2.82 16.92 9.71
CA GLU A 85 -2.04 16.34 8.60
C GLU A 85 -2.59 16.74 7.24
N THR A 86 -3.92 16.78 7.12
CA THR A 86 -4.60 17.25 5.89
C THR A 86 -4.26 18.71 5.61
N ALA A 87 -4.38 19.59 6.63
CA ALA A 87 -4.03 21.00 6.53
C ALA A 87 -2.54 21.17 6.17
N PHE A 88 -1.65 20.46 6.85
CA PHE A 88 -0.22 20.49 6.57
C PHE A 88 0.12 20.17 5.10
N LEU A 89 -0.49 19.13 4.53
CA LEU A 89 -0.25 18.74 3.14
C LEU A 89 -0.76 19.80 2.15
N LEU A 90 -1.97 20.33 2.38
CA LEU A 90 -2.55 21.40 1.57
C LEU A 90 -1.72 22.69 1.66
N ASP A 91 -1.37 23.12 2.86
CA ASP A 91 -0.57 24.32 3.09
C ASP A 91 0.80 24.20 2.42
N THR A 92 1.45 23.03 2.54
CA THR A 92 2.76 22.79 1.92
C THR A 92 2.67 22.84 0.40
N VAL A 93 1.74 22.11 -0.23
CA VAL A 93 1.66 22.07 -1.70
C VAL A 93 1.27 23.42 -2.29
N ASN A 94 0.42 24.18 -1.61
CA ASN A 94 -0.03 25.50 -2.05
C ASN A 94 1.08 26.56 -2.05
N THR A 95 2.24 26.28 -1.43
CA THR A 95 3.43 27.15 -1.58
C THR A 95 4.02 27.11 -3.01
N ALA A 96 3.72 26.06 -3.78
CA ALA A 96 4.25 25.84 -5.12
C ALA A 96 3.20 26.02 -6.24
N LEU A 97 1.90 26.03 -5.91
CA LEU A 97 0.83 26.10 -6.90
C LEU A 97 0.38 27.54 -7.16
N GLY A 98 0.10 27.86 -8.44
CA GLY A 98 -0.50 29.14 -8.82
C GLY A 98 -2.00 29.23 -8.52
N THR A 99 -2.66 28.11 -8.28
CA THR A 99 -4.07 28.03 -7.85
C THR A 99 -4.13 27.16 -6.61
N ALA A 100 -4.65 27.71 -5.51
CA ALA A 100 -4.68 27.02 -4.24
C ALA A 100 -5.73 25.91 -4.24
N LEU A 101 -5.37 24.76 -3.69
CA LEU A 101 -6.26 23.64 -3.41
C LEU A 101 -6.81 23.74 -1.98
N GLY A 102 -8.04 23.30 -1.80
CA GLY A 102 -8.71 23.21 -0.50
C GLY A 102 -9.18 21.80 -0.16
N ALA A 103 -9.77 21.65 1.02
CA ALA A 103 -10.32 20.38 1.48
C ALA A 103 -11.43 19.83 0.56
N ALA A 104 -12.15 20.70 -0.16
CA ALA A 104 -13.18 20.30 -1.12
C ALA A 104 -12.63 19.61 -2.37
N ASP A 105 -11.35 19.81 -2.69
CA ASP A 105 -10.69 19.16 -3.84
C ASP A 105 -10.21 17.74 -3.53
N VAL A 106 -10.18 17.37 -2.23
CA VAL A 106 -9.78 16.05 -1.75
C VAL A 106 -10.91 15.06 -2.00
N ILE A 107 -10.67 14.05 -2.84
CA ILE A 107 -11.65 13.01 -3.20
C ILE A 107 -11.42 11.69 -2.44
N GLY A 108 -10.34 11.61 -1.67
CA GLY A 108 -10.01 10.47 -0.83
C GLY A 108 -8.75 10.71 -0.01
N SER A 109 -8.50 9.83 0.95
CA SER A 109 -7.30 9.90 1.77
C SER A 109 -7.00 8.53 2.38
N TYR A 110 -5.73 8.26 2.64
CA TYR A 110 -5.31 7.06 3.36
C TYR A 110 -4.13 7.36 4.27
N ALA A 111 -4.01 6.59 5.34
CA ALA A 111 -2.86 6.60 6.21
C ALA A 111 -2.30 5.19 6.37
N GLY A 112 -1.02 5.11 6.69
CA GLY A 112 -0.34 3.87 7.03
C GLY A 112 0.61 4.08 8.19
N LEU A 113 0.93 3.00 8.92
CA LEU A 113 1.85 3.02 10.04
C LEU A 113 3.16 2.35 9.66
N ARG A 114 4.27 2.96 10.06
CA ARG A 114 5.63 2.46 9.85
C ARG A 114 6.13 1.73 11.10
N PRO A 115 6.62 0.49 10.98
CA PRO A 115 7.14 -0.26 12.13
C PRO A 115 8.58 0.14 12.43
N LEU A 116 8.77 1.29 13.08
CA LEU A 116 10.10 1.75 13.48
C LEU A 116 10.51 1.11 14.80
N ILE A 117 11.77 0.66 14.87
CA ILE A 117 12.36 0.14 16.12
C ILE A 117 12.60 1.33 17.06
N ASP A 118 12.19 1.20 18.31
CA ASP A 118 12.48 2.22 19.31
C ASP A 118 13.94 2.13 19.74
N THR A 119 14.80 2.95 19.13
CA THR A 119 16.23 3.07 19.50
C THR A 119 16.48 4.12 20.59
N GLY A 120 15.43 4.75 21.15
CA GLY A 120 15.53 5.85 22.12
C GLY A 120 15.03 7.21 21.59
N GLN A 121 15.58 8.32 22.09
CA GLN A 121 15.06 9.68 21.86
C GLN A 121 15.32 10.21 20.43
N GLY A 122 14.34 10.94 19.87
CA GLY A 122 14.41 11.63 18.56
C GLY A 122 13.02 11.82 17.93
N ARG A 123 12.90 12.59 16.84
CA ARG A 123 11.65 12.60 16.03
C ARG A 123 11.58 11.27 15.27
N THR A 124 10.39 10.72 15.04
CA THR A 124 10.22 9.49 14.24
C THR A 124 10.81 9.62 12.83
N ALA A 125 10.81 10.83 12.27
CA ALA A 125 11.46 11.14 11.00
C ALA A 125 12.97 10.88 10.98
N ASP A 126 13.62 10.95 12.15
CA ASP A 126 15.07 10.78 12.34
C ASP A 126 15.46 9.36 12.77
N VAL A 127 14.49 8.49 13.10
CA VAL A 127 14.73 7.09 13.47
C VAL A 127 15.14 6.29 12.23
N SER A 128 16.15 5.43 12.38
CA SER A 128 16.66 4.59 11.29
C SER A 128 15.53 3.79 10.63
N ARG A 129 15.45 3.88 9.30
CA ARG A 129 14.47 3.17 8.46
C ARG A 129 15.03 1.86 7.90
N GLU A 130 16.25 1.50 8.27
CA GLU A 130 16.85 0.22 7.91
C GLU A 130 16.08 -0.92 8.56
N HIS A 131 16.05 -2.08 7.88
CA HIS A 131 15.46 -3.25 8.48
C HIS A 131 16.41 -3.87 9.52
N ALA A 132 15.83 -4.57 10.49
CA ALA A 132 16.58 -5.43 11.40
C ALA A 132 15.97 -6.82 11.44
N VAL A 133 16.85 -7.82 11.57
CA VAL A 133 16.44 -9.19 11.90
C VAL A 133 16.96 -9.51 13.30
N VAL A 134 16.04 -9.80 14.22
CA VAL A 134 16.33 -10.07 15.63
C VAL A 134 15.76 -11.42 16.02
N GLU A 135 16.45 -12.14 16.89
CA GLU A 135 16.00 -13.44 17.40
C GLU A 135 15.64 -13.32 18.88
N SER A 136 14.44 -13.73 19.24
CA SER A 136 14.00 -13.80 20.64
C SER A 136 14.64 -14.99 21.37
N GLU A 137 14.61 -14.98 22.71
CA GLU A 137 15.03 -16.12 23.53
C GLU A 137 14.22 -17.40 23.24
N SER A 138 12.98 -17.26 22.78
CA SER A 138 12.12 -18.36 22.35
C SER A 138 12.40 -18.84 20.92
N GLY A 139 13.40 -18.28 20.24
CA GLY A 139 13.83 -18.68 18.89
C GLY A 139 12.92 -18.16 17.77
N VAL A 140 12.22 -17.05 17.99
CA VAL A 140 11.43 -16.35 16.97
C VAL A 140 12.31 -15.35 16.25
N LEU A 141 12.42 -15.46 14.93
CA LEU A 141 13.13 -14.48 14.11
C LEU A 141 12.15 -13.41 13.64
N SER A 142 12.34 -12.16 14.07
CA SER A 142 11.48 -11.04 13.72
C SER A 142 12.18 -10.14 12.71
N VAL A 143 11.46 -9.75 11.64
CA VAL A 143 11.90 -8.73 10.68
C VAL A 143 11.11 -7.46 10.93
N ILE A 144 11.80 -6.38 11.25
CA ILE A 144 11.21 -5.10 11.66
C ILE A 144 11.79 -3.99 10.80
N GLY A 145 10.97 -2.97 10.52
CA GLY A 145 11.37 -1.82 9.72
C GLY A 145 11.51 -2.16 8.23
N GLY A 146 12.47 -1.51 7.60
CA GLY A 146 12.76 -1.65 6.18
C GLY A 146 11.77 -0.95 5.25
N LYS A 147 12.11 -0.96 3.97
CA LYS A 147 11.32 -0.31 2.91
C LYS A 147 10.75 -1.35 1.95
N LEU A 148 9.63 -1.01 1.32
CA LEU A 148 9.07 -1.85 0.25
C LEU A 148 10.10 -2.10 -0.87
N THR A 149 10.97 -1.13 -1.17
CA THR A 149 12.04 -1.26 -2.17
C THR A 149 13.13 -2.28 -1.78
N GLU A 150 13.23 -2.62 -0.50
CA GLU A 150 14.24 -3.53 0.06
C GLU A 150 13.67 -4.92 0.36
N TYR A 151 12.36 -5.15 0.15
CA TYR A 151 11.66 -6.35 0.61
C TYR A 151 12.31 -7.68 0.21
N ARG A 152 12.84 -7.77 -1.02
CA ARG A 152 13.51 -8.96 -1.54
C ARG A 152 14.79 -9.26 -0.76
N TYR A 153 15.55 -8.21 -0.44
CA TYR A 153 16.78 -8.34 0.35
C TYR A 153 16.46 -8.67 1.81
N MET A 154 15.44 -8.04 2.40
CA MET A 154 14.97 -8.38 3.75
C MET A 154 14.57 -9.86 3.87
N ALA A 155 13.86 -10.38 2.85
CA ALA A 155 13.45 -11.77 2.80
C ALA A 155 14.64 -12.74 2.70
N GLU A 156 15.65 -12.39 1.90
CA GLU A 156 16.92 -13.13 1.81
C GLU A 156 17.65 -13.16 3.16
N ASP A 157 17.85 -11.99 3.80
CA ASP A 157 18.56 -11.86 5.08
C ASP A 157 17.91 -12.69 6.19
N VAL A 158 16.59 -12.62 6.37
CA VAL A 158 15.92 -13.41 7.42
C VAL A 158 15.97 -14.90 7.16
N LEU A 159 15.87 -15.34 5.90
CA LEU A 159 15.94 -16.77 5.58
C LEU A 159 17.36 -17.30 5.75
N ASP A 160 18.38 -16.55 5.34
CA ASP A 160 19.77 -16.96 5.52
C ASP A 160 20.10 -17.14 7.00
N ARG A 161 19.65 -16.20 7.86
CA ARG A 161 19.77 -16.33 9.31
C ARG A 161 18.99 -17.53 9.85
N ALA A 162 17.76 -17.76 9.40
CA ALA A 162 16.96 -18.91 9.82
C ALA A 162 17.61 -20.24 9.44
N VAL A 163 18.12 -20.35 8.21
CA VAL A 163 18.80 -21.55 7.72
C VAL A 163 20.06 -21.84 8.55
N ALA A 164 20.89 -20.82 8.78
CA ALA A 164 22.10 -20.94 9.58
C ALA A 164 21.79 -21.32 11.04
N ALA A 165 20.91 -20.57 11.70
CA ALA A 165 20.58 -20.73 13.12
C ALA A 165 19.84 -22.04 13.43
N ARG A 166 19.29 -22.72 12.42
CA ARG A 166 18.57 -24.00 12.57
C ARG A 166 19.28 -25.18 11.91
N GLY A 167 20.47 -24.97 11.34
CA GLY A 167 21.23 -26.02 10.67
C GLY A 167 20.50 -26.66 9.48
N LEU A 168 19.65 -25.89 8.79
CA LEU A 168 18.88 -26.38 7.65
C LEU A 168 19.77 -26.48 6.41
N ARG A 169 19.43 -27.40 5.51
CA ARG A 169 20.07 -27.50 4.20
C ARG A 169 19.24 -26.72 3.18
N ALA A 170 19.82 -25.67 2.61
CA ALA A 170 19.24 -24.89 1.53
C ALA A 170 20.31 -24.58 0.47
N GLY A 171 19.87 -24.36 -0.77
CA GLY A 171 20.73 -23.79 -1.81
C GLY A 171 20.86 -22.27 -1.65
N GLY A 172 21.73 -21.63 -2.45
CA GLY A 172 21.83 -20.18 -2.47
C GLY A 172 20.53 -19.49 -2.93
N CYS A 173 20.31 -18.27 -2.45
CA CYS A 173 19.14 -17.47 -2.81
C CYS A 173 19.11 -17.19 -4.33
N ARG A 174 17.93 -17.42 -4.94
CA ARG A 174 17.72 -17.25 -6.39
C ARG A 174 16.80 -16.07 -6.73
N THR A 175 16.29 -15.36 -5.73
CA THR A 175 15.21 -14.36 -5.89
C THR A 175 15.64 -13.11 -6.64
N ARG A 176 16.96 -12.86 -6.78
CA ARG A 176 17.50 -11.74 -7.56
C ARG A 176 17.10 -11.82 -9.02
N ASP A 177 17.15 -13.02 -9.59
CA ASP A 177 16.95 -13.26 -11.02
C ASP A 177 15.64 -14.00 -11.30
N LEU A 178 14.84 -14.27 -10.25
CA LEU A 178 13.56 -14.97 -10.37
C LEU A 178 12.45 -13.96 -10.73
N PRO A 179 11.84 -14.05 -11.92
CA PRO A 179 10.76 -13.14 -12.29
C PRO A 179 9.50 -13.42 -11.45
N LEU A 180 8.82 -12.37 -10.99
CA LEU A 180 7.53 -12.51 -10.31
C LEU A 180 6.45 -13.02 -11.28
N VAL A 181 5.43 -13.70 -10.73
CA VAL A 181 4.26 -14.13 -11.51
C VAL A 181 3.58 -12.91 -12.13
N GLY A 182 3.29 -12.97 -13.43
CA GLY A 182 2.77 -11.87 -14.23
C GLY A 182 3.84 -11.10 -15.02
N ALA A 183 5.12 -11.33 -14.76
CA ALA A 183 6.18 -10.82 -15.62
C ALA A 183 6.14 -11.48 -17.01
N LEU A 184 6.64 -10.81 -18.05
CA LEU A 184 6.68 -11.36 -19.42
C LEU A 184 7.37 -12.74 -19.49
N SER A 185 8.41 -12.94 -18.69
CA SER A 185 9.17 -14.21 -18.59
C SER A 185 8.60 -15.20 -17.57
N ASN A 186 7.58 -14.82 -16.79
CA ASN A 186 6.87 -15.68 -15.86
C ASN A 186 5.37 -15.33 -15.82
N PRO A 187 4.61 -15.64 -16.88
CA PRO A 187 3.20 -15.28 -17.00
C PRO A 187 2.29 -15.98 -15.97
N GLY A 188 2.82 -16.93 -15.19
CA GLY A 188 2.04 -17.78 -14.30
C GLY A 188 1.26 -18.87 -15.05
N THR A 189 0.48 -19.64 -14.30
CA THR A 189 -0.48 -20.59 -14.88
C THR A 189 -1.69 -19.82 -15.36
N ALA A 190 -1.77 -19.50 -16.65
CA ALA A 190 -2.98 -18.97 -17.25
C ALA A 190 -4.07 -20.05 -17.23
N THR A 191 -4.99 -19.98 -16.27
CA THR A 191 -6.31 -20.61 -16.42
C THR A 191 -7.20 -19.55 -17.05
N PRO A 192 -7.63 -19.70 -18.33
CA PRO A 192 -8.64 -18.82 -18.88
C PRO A 192 -9.91 -18.90 -18.02
N PRO A 193 -10.66 -17.82 -17.81
CA PRO A 193 -12.00 -17.93 -17.23
C PRO A 193 -12.83 -18.88 -18.11
N ASP A 194 -13.36 -19.94 -17.51
CA ASP A 194 -14.24 -20.91 -18.18
C ASP A 194 -15.52 -20.16 -18.61
N ASP A 195 -15.65 -19.89 -19.91
CA ASP A 195 -16.81 -19.25 -20.53
C ASP A 195 -18.02 -20.20 -20.60
N ARG A 196 -18.41 -20.78 -19.45
CA ARG A 196 -19.53 -21.72 -19.34
C ARG A 196 -20.76 -21.15 -18.63
N SER A 197 -20.84 -19.83 -18.44
CA SER A 197 -22.03 -19.16 -17.89
C SER A 197 -22.64 -18.12 -18.83
N ALA A 198 -22.70 -18.41 -20.14
CA ALA A 198 -23.54 -17.68 -21.08
C ALA A 198 -24.43 -18.62 -21.90
N ARG A 199 -25.23 -19.45 -21.23
CA ARG A 199 -26.47 -20.00 -21.83
C ARG A 199 -27.67 -19.36 -21.16
N VAL A 200 -28.05 -18.20 -21.67
CA VAL A 200 -29.38 -17.65 -21.47
C VAL A 200 -30.37 -18.62 -22.10
N VAL A 201 -31.11 -19.34 -21.26
CA VAL A 201 -32.28 -20.13 -21.67
C VAL A 201 -33.32 -19.14 -22.18
N GLY A 202 -33.56 -19.14 -23.49
CA GLY A 202 -34.67 -18.43 -24.12
C GLY A 202 -35.99 -19.00 -23.64
N GLY A 203 -36.55 -18.41 -22.57
CA GLY A 203 -37.88 -18.67 -22.07
C GLY A 203 -38.89 -17.70 -22.70
N THR A 204 -39.71 -18.22 -23.60
CA THR A 204 -40.81 -17.51 -24.27
C THR A 204 -41.86 -17.03 -23.26
N LEU A 205 -41.91 -15.72 -22.99
CA LEU A 205 -43.00 -15.09 -22.25
C LEU A 205 -44.23 -14.93 -23.17
N ARG A 206 -45.21 -15.82 -22.99
CA ARG A 206 -46.58 -15.60 -23.45
C ARG A 206 -47.26 -14.54 -22.59
N ARG A 207 -47.74 -13.45 -23.21
CA ARG A 207 -48.95 -12.74 -22.76
C ARG A 207 -49.78 -12.36 -23.98
N GLY A 208 -51.06 -12.71 -23.92
CA GLY A 208 -51.97 -12.78 -25.05
C GLY A 208 -52.60 -11.47 -25.49
N GLY A 209 -53.16 -11.53 -26.70
CA GLY A 209 -54.09 -10.57 -27.28
C GLY A 209 -54.82 -11.27 -28.43
N ARG A 210 -56.15 -11.27 -28.37
CA ARG A 210 -57.10 -12.01 -29.22
C ARG A 210 -57.03 -11.61 -30.71
N GLN A 211 -57.34 -12.53 -31.62
CA GLN A 211 -58.45 -12.36 -32.57
C GLN A 211 -58.82 -13.67 -33.27
N CYS A 212 -60.13 -13.85 -33.47
CA CYS A 212 -60.80 -15.00 -34.04
C CYS A 212 -60.88 -14.93 -35.57
N GLY A 213 -61.09 -16.10 -36.20
CA GLY A 213 -61.55 -16.27 -37.58
C GLY A 213 -60.41 -16.62 -38.54
N GLY A 214 -60.53 -17.58 -39.45
CA GLY A 214 -61.62 -18.46 -39.86
C GLY A 214 -61.06 -19.44 -40.89
N HIS A 215 -61.88 -20.43 -41.23
CA HIS A 215 -61.64 -21.53 -42.17
C HIS A 215 -61.02 -21.16 -43.54
N GLY A 216 -60.32 -22.13 -44.13
CA GLY A 216 -60.35 -22.36 -45.59
C GLY A 216 -59.07 -22.94 -46.21
N HIS A 217 -59.16 -24.20 -46.66
CA HIS A 217 -58.56 -24.80 -47.87
C HIS A 217 -57.94 -23.79 -48.87
N LEU A 218 -56.79 -24.01 -49.52
CA LEU A 218 -56.12 -25.17 -50.14
C LEU A 218 -54.60 -24.97 -50.08
#